data_AF-A0A226C0W7-F1
#
_entry.id   AF-A0A226C0W7-F1
#
_cell.length_a   1.000
_cell.length_b   1.000
_cell.length_c   1.000
_cell.angle_alpha   90.00
_cell.angle_beta   90.00
_cell.angle_gamma   90.00
#
_symmetry.space_group_name_H-M   'P 1'
#
loop_
_entity.id
_entity.type
_entity.pdbx_description
1 polymer ?
#
loop_
_entity_poly.entity_id
_entity_poly.type
_entity_poly.pdbx_seq_one_letter_code
_entity_poly.pdbx_strand_id
1 'polypeptide(L)'
;MSNNQKELNDYLREFVSFNKMITPTIIKIIFWIGVAVSIFIGLSSIVSGMAAQFGGGFQVFFGLIILVVGPLTSRVYCELLIVIFKMHESLNNIDNKLSSDSQQEITEE
;
A
#
# COMPACT_ATOMS: atom_id res chain seq x y z
N MET A 1 -9.79 15.90 27.08
CA MET A 1 -8.84 14.88 26.58
C MET A 1 -9.49 13.57 26.08
N SER A 2 -10.78 13.29 26.37
CA SER A 2 -11.46 12.04 25.93
C SER A 2 -12.04 12.08 24.50
N ASN A 3 -12.47 13.25 24.00
CA ASN A 3 -13.14 13.35 22.69
C ASN A 3 -12.26 12.96 21.49
N ASN A 4 -10.97 13.32 21.49
CA ASN A 4 -10.06 13.00 20.39
C ASN A 4 -9.77 11.49 20.28
N GLN A 5 -9.91 10.74 21.37
CA GLN A 5 -9.72 9.28 21.39
C GLN A 5 -10.94 8.54 20.84
N LYS A 6 -12.16 9.07 21.09
CA LYS A 6 -13.40 8.52 20.52
C LYS A 6 -13.48 8.75 19.01
N GLU A 7 -13.14 9.95 18.56
CA GLU A 7 -13.04 10.25 17.12
C GLU A 7 -12.06 9.28 16.45
N LEU A 8 -10.85 9.15 17.00
CA LEU A 8 -9.85 8.22 16.45
C LEU A 8 -10.37 6.78 16.38
N ASN A 9 -11.08 6.29 17.40
CA ASN A 9 -11.61 4.93 17.43
C ASN A 9 -12.78 4.73 16.44
N ASP A 10 -13.65 5.73 16.27
CA ASP A 10 -14.72 5.67 15.26
C ASP A 10 -14.16 5.72 13.83
N TYR A 11 -13.12 6.55 13.57
CA TYR A 11 -12.38 6.48 12.31
C TYR A 11 -11.77 5.08 12.11
N LEU A 12 -11.13 4.48 13.12
CA LEU A 12 -10.59 3.13 13.01
C LEU A 12 -11.68 2.07 12.78
N ARG A 13 -12.86 2.20 13.37
CA ARG A 13 -13.99 1.26 13.17
C ARG A 13 -14.59 1.39 11.77
N GLU A 14 -14.69 2.60 11.23
CA GLU A 14 -15.16 2.85 9.86
C GLU A 14 -14.15 2.32 8.83
N PHE A 15 -12.85 2.45 9.10
CA PHE A 15 -11.76 1.83 8.32
C PHE A 15 -11.68 0.29 8.45
N VAL A 16 -12.34 -0.31 9.45
CA VAL A 16 -12.44 -1.76 9.63
C VAL A 16 -13.77 -2.30 9.07
N SER A 17 -14.70 -1.43 8.63
CA SER A 17 -15.97 -1.85 8.04
C SER A 17 -15.77 -2.45 6.64
N PHE A 18 -15.46 -3.74 6.61
CA PHE A 18 -15.09 -4.62 5.48
C PHE A 18 -16.10 -4.74 4.30
N ASN A 19 -17.06 -3.82 4.16
CA ASN A 19 -18.06 -3.86 3.09
C ASN A 19 -17.56 -3.35 1.74
N LYS A 20 -16.37 -2.75 1.71
CA LYS A 20 -15.69 -2.32 0.48
C LYS A 20 -14.23 -2.75 0.60
N MET A 21 -13.57 -3.06 -0.51
CA MET A 21 -12.14 -3.39 -0.52
C MET A 21 -11.30 -2.25 0.10
N ILE A 22 -11.10 -2.29 1.42
CA ILE A 22 -10.32 -1.31 2.19
C ILE A 22 -8.83 -1.64 2.08
N THR A 23 -8.50 -2.93 1.94
CA THR A 23 -7.12 -3.41 1.78
C THR A 23 -6.32 -2.71 0.67
N PRO A 24 -6.83 -2.54 -0.58
CA PRO A 24 -6.07 -1.82 -1.61
C PRO A 24 -5.88 -0.32 -1.31
N THR A 25 -6.76 0.31 -0.51
CA THR A 25 -6.62 1.72 -0.13
C THR A 25 -5.58 1.90 0.98
N ILE A 26 -5.57 1.00 1.97
CA ILE A 26 -4.57 0.99 3.06
C ILE A 26 -3.15 0.81 2.51
N ILE A 27 -2.96 -0.14 1.59
CA ILE A 27 -1.65 -0.41 0.97
C ILE A 27 -1.10 0.84 0.26
N LYS A 28 -1.94 1.60 -0.45
CA LYS A 28 -1.54 2.86 -1.10
C LYS A 28 -1.05 3.91 -0.11
N ILE A 29 -1.71 4.05 1.03
CA ILE A 29 -1.36 5.02 2.08
C ILE A 29 -0.02 4.66 2.72
N ILE A 30 0.17 3.38 3.09
CA ILE A 30 1.44 2.88 3.65
C ILE A 30 2.58 3.07 2.65
N PHE A 31 2.34 2.77 1.37
CA PHE A 31 3.32 2.96 0.30
C PHE A 31 3.77 4.42 0.18
N TRP A 32 2.84 5.38 0.20
CA TRP A 32 3.21 6.78 0.06
C TRP A 32 4.07 7.28 1.23
N ILE A 33 3.77 6.82 2.45
CA ILE A 33 4.59 7.07 3.64
C ILE A 33 5.97 6.42 3.49
N GLY A 34 6.02 5.16 3.02
CA GLY A 34 7.28 4.45 2.76
C GLY A 34 8.16 5.14 1.72
N VAL A 35 7.57 5.66 0.64
CA VAL A 35 8.27 6.46 -0.37
C VAL A 35 8.80 7.75 0.24
N ALA A 36 8.00 8.48 1.02
CA ALA A 36 8.44 9.69 1.70
C ALA A 36 9.65 9.40 2.61
N VAL A 37 9.59 8.33 3.41
CA VAL A 37 10.70 7.89 4.26
C VAL A 37 11.93 7.51 3.42
N SER A 38 11.77 6.81 2.30
CA SER A 38 12.88 6.43 1.42
C SER A 38 13.61 7.67 0.85
N ILE A 39 12.86 8.71 0.51
CA ILE A 39 13.42 9.99 0.04
C ILE A 39 14.17 10.69 1.18
N PHE A 40 13.58 10.74 2.38
CA PHE A 40 14.23 11.32 3.56
C PHE A 40 15.54 10.60 3.92
N ILE A 41 15.54 9.27 3.88
CA ILE A 41 16.73 8.45 4.15
C ILE A 41 17.78 8.67 3.06
N GLY A 42 17.39 8.65 1.78
CA GLY A 42 18.31 8.90 0.66
C GLY A 42 18.95 10.29 0.75
N LEU A 43 18.17 11.32 1.03
CA LEU A 43 18.65 12.69 1.19
C LEU A 43 19.60 12.81 2.40
N SER A 44 19.22 12.22 3.54
CA SER A 44 20.05 12.19 4.76
C SER A 44 21.36 11.44 4.53
N SER A 45 21.33 10.37 3.74
CA SER A 45 22.50 9.56 3.39
C SER A 45 23.47 10.32 2.47
N ILE A 46 22.95 11.14 1.54
CA ILE A 46 23.78 12.03 0.71
C ILE A 46 24.47 13.10 1.56
N VAL A 47 23.73 13.76 2.46
CA VAL A 47 24.31 14.78 3.36
C VAL A 47 25.37 14.18 4.29
N SER A 48 25.10 13.00 4.85
CA SER A 48 26.06 12.28 5.70
C SER A 48 27.27 11.78 4.92
N GLY A 49 27.08 11.34 3.67
CA GLY A 49 28.14 10.91 2.78
C GLY A 49 29.07 12.05 2.35
N MET A 50 28.53 13.26 2.16
CA MET A 50 29.34 14.46 1.88
C MET A 50 30.16 14.92 3.10
N ALA A 51 29.67 14.69 4.31
CA ALA A 51 30.37 15.01 5.56
C ALA A 51 31.46 13.98 5.93
N ALA A 52 31.50 12.82 5.26
CA ALA A 52 32.45 11.74 5.57
C ALA A 52 33.83 12.00 4.93
N GLN A 53 34.87 12.05 5.77
CA GLN A 53 36.24 12.37 5.38
C GLN A 53 36.94 11.29 4.53
N PHE A 54 36.45 10.04 4.54
CA PHE A 54 36.96 8.92 3.72
C PHE A 54 35.79 8.07 3.18
N GLY A 55 35.80 7.75 1.88
CA GLY A 55 34.80 6.85 1.25
C GLY A 55 33.43 7.45 0.92
N GLY A 56 33.20 8.74 1.23
CA GLY A 56 31.91 9.41 1.05
C GLY A 56 31.34 9.37 -0.37
N GLY A 57 32.20 9.42 -1.40
CA GLY A 57 31.76 9.35 -2.80
C GLY A 57 31.02 8.07 -3.17
N PHE A 58 31.44 6.91 -2.64
CA PHE A 58 30.77 5.64 -2.88
C PHE A 58 29.40 5.59 -2.19
N GLN A 59 29.31 6.11 -0.96
CA GLN A 59 28.07 6.19 -0.20
C GLN A 59 27.04 7.12 -0.84
N VAL A 60 27.48 8.26 -1.40
CA VAL A 60 26.61 9.18 -2.16
C VAL A 60 26.10 8.52 -3.45
N PHE A 61 26.96 7.80 -4.19
CA PHE A 61 26.55 7.08 -5.39
C PHE A 61 25.51 5.99 -5.08
N PHE A 62 25.74 5.22 -4.02
CA PHE A 62 24.83 4.18 -3.56
C PHE A 62 23.51 4.77 -3.06
N GLY A 63 23.57 5.90 -2.34
CA GLY A 63 22.40 6.66 -1.90
C GLY A 63 21.56 7.21 -3.06
N LEU A 64 22.20 7.69 -4.13
CA LEU A 64 21.51 8.15 -5.34
C LEU A 64 20.80 7.01 -6.06
N ILE A 65 21.44 5.84 -6.17
CA ILE A 65 20.83 4.63 -6.72
C ILE A 65 19.62 4.21 -5.89
N ILE A 66 19.75 4.16 -4.56
CA ILE A 66 18.64 3.83 -3.65
C ILE A 66 17.49 4.85 -3.78
N LEU A 67 17.81 6.13 -3.96
CA LEU A 67 16.82 7.20 -4.07
C LEU A 67 15.97 7.09 -5.34
N VAL A 68 16.52 6.54 -6.42
CA VAL A 68 15.79 6.30 -7.68
C VAL A 68 15.15 4.91 -7.71
N VAL A 69 15.92 3.87 -7.37
CA VAL A 69 15.47 2.46 -7.43
C VAL A 69 14.48 2.13 -6.32
N GLY A 70 14.58 2.76 -5.15
CA GLY A 70 13.68 2.53 -4.01
C GLY A 70 12.22 2.85 -4.34
N PRO A 71 11.89 4.09 -4.75
CA PRO A 71 10.54 4.46 -5.19
C PRO A 71 10.07 3.66 -6.41
N LEU A 72 10.97 3.37 -7.36
CA LEU A 72 10.65 2.61 -8.57
C LEU A 72 10.22 1.18 -8.25
N THR A 73 11.02 0.47 -7.45
CA THR A 73 10.72 -0.89 -6.99
C THR A 73 9.44 -0.91 -6.19
N SER A 74 9.30 0.03 -5.26
CA SER A 74 8.12 0.14 -4.42
C SER A 74 6.83 0.34 -5.25
N ARG A 75 6.87 1.08 -6.38
CA ARG A 75 5.72 1.22 -7.30
C ARG A 75 5.32 -0.11 -7.92
N VAL A 76 6.29 -0.87 -8.44
CA VAL A 76 6.06 -2.18 -9.07
C VAL A 76 5.44 -3.17 -8.07
N TYR A 77 5.95 -3.20 -6.83
CA TYR A 77 5.38 -4.03 -5.77
C TYR A 77 3.95 -3.61 -5.39
N CYS A 78 3.69 -2.31 -5.31
CA CYS A 78 2.37 -1.79 -4.96
C CYS A 78 1.32 -2.11 -6.03
N GLU A 79 1.68 -1.98 -7.32
CA GLU A 79 0.82 -2.39 -8.43
C GLU A 79 0.50 -3.88 -8.38
N LEU A 80 1.52 -4.74 -8.18
CA LEU A 80 1.32 -6.19 -8.11
C LEU A 80 0.41 -6.60 -6.94
N LEU A 81 0.59 -6.00 -5.76
CA LEU A 81 -0.26 -6.25 -4.59
C LEU A 81 -1.72 -5.87 -4.86
N ILE A 82 -1.97 -4.69 -5.43
CA ILE A 82 -3.33 -4.23 -5.75
C ILE A 82 -3.97 -5.13 -6.81
N VAL A 83 -3.21 -5.55 -7.83
CA VAL A 83 -3.69 -6.44 -8.89
C VAL A 83 -4.15 -7.79 -8.32
N ILE A 84 -3.41 -8.37 -7.38
CA ILE A 84 -3.81 -9.63 -6.72
C ILE A 84 -5.11 -9.47 -5.92
N PHE A 85 -5.26 -8.38 -5.16
CA PHE A 85 -6.51 -8.10 -4.44
C PHE A 85 -7.69 -7.90 -5.40
N LYS A 86 -7.46 -7.22 -6.53
CA LYS A 86 -8.48 -7.01 -7.56
C LYS A 86 -8.90 -8.31 -8.25
N MET A 87 -7.97 -9.24 -8.46
CA MET A 87 -8.29 -10.59 -8.94
C MET A 87 -9.20 -11.32 -7.94
N HIS A 88 -8.84 -11.31 -6.66
CA HIS A 88 -9.64 -11.97 -5.61
C HIS A 88 -11.08 -11.43 -5.54
N GLU A 89 -11.27 -10.11 -5.62
CA GLU A 89 -12.60 -9.50 -5.69
C GLU A 89 -13.37 -9.92 -6.94
N SER A 90 -12.70 -9.97 -8.09
CA SER A 90 -13.33 -10.40 -9.35
C SER A 90 -13.79 -11.86 -9.30
N LEU A 91 -12.99 -12.75 -8.71
CA LEU A 91 -13.34 -14.15 -8.46
C LEU A 91 -14.55 -14.28 -7.52
N ASN A 92 -14.55 -13.57 -6.39
CA ASN A 92 -15.67 -13.55 -5.47
C ASN A 92 -16.97 -13.04 -6.12
N ASN A 93 -16.87 -12.07 -7.02
CA ASN A 93 -18.02 -11.54 -7.75
C ASN A 93 -18.59 -12.52 -8.80
N ILE A 94 -17.77 -13.42 -9.35
CA ILE A 94 -18.22 -14.46 -10.27
C ILE A 94 -18.96 -15.57 -9.51
N ASP A 95 -18.43 -15.99 -8.36
CA ASP A 95 -19.04 -17.02 -7.51
C ASP A 95 -20.45 -16.64 -7.04
N ASN A 96 -20.64 -15.38 -6.61
CA ASN A 96 -21.95 -14.85 -6.23
C ASN A 96 -22.95 -14.81 -7.39
N LYS A 97 -22.49 -14.66 -8.63
CA LYS A 97 -23.37 -14.66 -9.82
C LYS A 97 -23.83 -16.06 -10.20
N LEU A 98 -22.97 -17.07 -10.11
CA LEU A 98 -23.36 -18.46 -10.37
C LEU A 98 -24.36 -18.99 -9.35
N SER A 99 -24.17 -18.64 -8.07
CA SER A 99 -25.06 -19.07 -7.00
C SER A 99 -26.45 -18.41 -7.05
N SER A 100 -26.57 -17.19 -7.59
CA SER A 100 -27.89 -16.57 -7.86
C SER A 100 -28.61 -17.17 -9.07
N ASP A 101 -27.88 -17.59 -10.10
CA ASP A 101 -28.44 -18.20 -11.32
C ASP A 101 -29.05 -19.57 -11.01
N SER A 102 -28.37 -20.35 -10.14
CA SER A 102 -28.84 -21.65 -9.66
C SER A 102 -30.15 -21.59 -8.85
N GLN A 103 -30.46 -20.45 -8.22
CA GLN A 103 -31.69 -20.25 -7.43
C GLN A 103 -32.89 -19.84 -8.30
N GLN A 104 -32.65 -19.21 -9.44
CA GLN A 104 -33.72 -18.87 -10.38
C GLN A 104 -34.27 -20.13 -11.05
N GLU A 105 -33.41 -21.09 -11.38
CA GLU A 105 -33.82 -22.36 -11.98
C GLU A 105 -34.67 -23.24 -11.03
N ILE A 106 -34.48 -23.14 -9.71
CA ILE A 106 -35.24 -23.92 -8.69
C ILE A 106 -36.60 -23.25 -8.35
N THR A 107 -36.79 -21.98 -8.69
CA THR A 107 -38.04 -21.25 -8.37
C THR A 107 -39.04 -21.26 -9.55
N GLU A 108 -38.62 -21.71 -10.74
CA GLU A 108 -39.48 -21.82 -11.93
C GLU A 108 -40.01 -23.25 -12.20
N GLU A 109 -39.66 -24.26 -11.38
CA GLU A 109 -40.31 -25.59 -11.32
C GLU A 109 -41.37 -25.68 -10.21
#